data_AF-A0A2D7S478-F1
#
_entry.id   AF-A0A2D7S478-F1
#
_cell.length_a   1.000
_cell.length_b   1.000
_cell.length_c   1.000
_cell.angle_alpha   90.00
_cell.angle_beta   90.00
_cell.angle_gamma   90.00
#
_symmetry.space_group_name_H-M   'P 1'
#
loop_
_entity.id
_entity.type
_entity.pdbx_description
1 polymer ?
#
loop_
_entity_poly.entity_id
_entity_poly.type
_entity_poly.pdbx_seq_one_letter_code
_entity_poly.pdbx_strand_id
1 'polypeptide(L)'
;MTRIIKLQIQKKMTLKDLLKRFTPDKEKILRGNSIRFFSNYLHDPHIWHFHRRSVATGAGIGIFCAFIPLPIQTISAIALAILFRVNLPISILFSLVSNPLTIPFIFLSSYKAGLMILGIEGSNIEQIIHSNATIFEWFSNKFIHIWEPFVIGCFALGLICAVLTYLLIRLIWRFATIKKWDGRRKNKHIL
;
A
#
# COMPACT_ATOMS: atom_id res chain seq x y z
N MET A 1 -21.02 -26.88 31.95
CA MET A 1 -21.22 -26.39 30.57
C MET A 1 -20.74 -24.95 30.34
N THR A 2 -20.74 -24.08 31.35
CA THR A 2 -20.44 -22.63 31.23
C THR A 2 -18.95 -22.28 31.02
N ARG A 3 -18.01 -23.21 31.30
CA ARG A 3 -16.56 -23.01 31.11
C ARG A 3 -16.09 -23.16 29.65
N ILE A 4 -16.78 -23.98 28.84
CA ILE A 4 -16.39 -24.25 27.45
C ILE A 4 -16.75 -23.09 26.53
N ILE A 5 -17.88 -22.42 26.77
CA ILE A 5 -18.33 -21.26 25.99
C ILE A 5 -17.40 -20.04 26.21
N LYS A 6 -16.92 -19.83 27.45
CA LYS A 6 -15.98 -18.73 27.76
C LYS A 6 -14.59 -18.90 27.10
N LEU A 7 -14.19 -20.13 26.75
CA LEU A 7 -12.91 -20.41 26.10
C LEU A 7 -12.93 -20.13 24.59
N GLN A 8 -14.09 -20.12 23.93
CA GLN A 8 -14.18 -19.74 22.50
C GLN A 8 -14.12 -18.22 22.27
N ILE A 9 -14.51 -17.41 23.26
CA ILE A 9 -14.60 -15.94 23.13
C ILE A 9 -13.24 -15.23 23.31
N GLN A 10 -12.20 -15.93 23.77
CA GLN A 10 -10.84 -15.37 23.96
C GLN A 10 -9.81 -15.77 22.90
N LYS A 11 -10.23 -16.16 21.68
CA LYS A 11 -9.31 -16.19 20.55
C LYS A 11 -9.00 -14.74 20.14
N LYS A 12 -8.13 -14.07 20.90
CA LYS A 12 -7.68 -12.68 20.70
C LYS A 12 -7.02 -12.60 19.33
N MET A 13 -7.81 -12.28 18.31
CA MET A 13 -7.42 -12.25 16.91
C MET A 13 -6.16 -11.40 16.79
N THR A 14 -5.04 -12.06 16.47
CA THR A 14 -3.75 -11.39 16.45
C THR A 14 -3.65 -10.58 15.16
N LEU A 15 -2.83 -9.53 15.14
CA LEU A 15 -2.67 -8.72 13.92
C LEU A 15 -2.26 -9.56 12.69
N LYS A 16 -1.55 -10.67 12.94
CA LYS A 16 -1.22 -11.66 11.91
C LYS A 16 -2.45 -12.36 11.36
N ASP A 17 -3.45 -12.64 12.20
CA ASP A 17 -4.70 -13.30 11.80
C ASP A 17 -5.59 -12.34 11.00
N LEU A 18 -5.62 -11.05 11.37
CA LEU A 18 -6.29 -10.01 10.59
C LEU A 18 -5.64 -9.83 9.22
N LEU A 19 -4.31 -9.69 9.17
CA LEU A 19 -3.58 -9.55 7.91
C LEU A 19 -3.78 -10.79 7.02
N LYS A 20 -3.71 -12.02 7.58
CA LYS A 20 -3.99 -13.25 6.83
C LYS A 20 -5.40 -13.29 6.23
N ARG A 21 -6.40 -12.71 6.91
CA ARG A 21 -7.78 -12.70 6.43
C ARG A 21 -8.02 -11.76 5.24
N PHE A 22 -7.27 -10.66 5.17
CA PHE A 22 -7.30 -9.73 4.04
C PHE A 22 -6.29 -10.06 2.94
N THR A 23 -5.35 -10.96 3.21
CA THR A 23 -4.37 -11.38 2.21
C THR A 23 -5.11 -12.08 1.06
N PRO A 24 -4.93 -11.65 -0.20
CA PRO A 24 -5.54 -12.33 -1.33
C PRO A 24 -5.05 -13.78 -1.37
N ASP A 25 -5.95 -14.69 -1.71
CA ASP A 25 -5.66 -16.11 -1.67
C ASP A 25 -4.46 -16.45 -2.57
N LYS A 26 -3.55 -17.30 -2.08
CA LYS A 26 -2.28 -17.62 -2.77
C LYS A 26 -2.55 -18.10 -4.20
N GLU A 27 -3.58 -18.91 -4.38
CA GLU A 27 -4.00 -19.42 -5.68
C GLU A 27 -4.58 -18.35 -6.61
N LYS A 28 -5.28 -17.35 -6.07
CA LYS A 28 -5.80 -16.22 -6.88
C LYS A 28 -4.68 -15.32 -7.37
N ILE A 29 -3.66 -15.10 -6.54
CA ILE A 29 -2.45 -14.36 -6.92
C ILE A 29 -1.70 -15.12 -8.03
N LEU A 30 -1.50 -16.43 -7.87
CA LEU A 30 -0.78 -17.25 -8.86
C LEU A 30 -1.47 -17.34 -10.23
N ARG A 31 -2.80 -17.18 -10.29
CA ARG A 31 -3.57 -17.18 -11.56
C ARG A 31 -3.56 -15.85 -12.30
N GLY A 32 -3.07 -14.77 -11.69
CA GLY A 32 -3.06 -13.44 -12.30
C GLY A 32 -2.04 -13.31 -13.44
N ASN A 33 -2.43 -12.66 -14.54
CA ASN A 33 -1.57 -12.48 -15.72
C ASN A 33 -0.23 -11.79 -15.38
N SER A 34 -0.25 -10.83 -14.47
CA SER A 34 0.92 -10.10 -13.98
C SER A 34 1.91 -10.96 -13.20
N ILE A 35 1.44 -12.01 -12.51
CA ILE A 35 2.29 -12.91 -11.71
C ILE A 35 3.02 -13.93 -12.61
N ARG A 36 2.43 -14.31 -13.74
CA ARG A 36 2.99 -15.30 -14.66
C ARG A 36 4.39 -14.91 -15.19
N PHE A 37 4.63 -13.61 -15.39
CA PHE A 37 5.95 -13.08 -15.78
C PHE A 37 7.04 -13.31 -14.72
N PHE A 38 6.65 -13.40 -13.45
CA PHE A 38 7.58 -13.54 -12.33
C PHE A 38 7.59 -14.97 -11.74
N SER A 39 6.93 -15.94 -12.39
CA SER A 39 6.70 -17.30 -11.87
C SER A 39 7.98 -17.98 -11.34
N ASN A 40 9.12 -17.77 -11.99
CA ASN A 40 10.40 -18.38 -11.60
C ASN A 40 10.92 -17.89 -10.23
N TYR A 41 10.53 -16.69 -9.81
CA TYR A 41 10.93 -16.08 -8.54
C TYR A 41 9.93 -16.35 -7.40
N LEU A 42 8.74 -16.88 -7.72
CA LEU A 42 7.69 -17.13 -6.71
C LEU A 42 7.93 -18.39 -5.85
N HIS A 43 8.95 -19.18 -6.19
CA HIS A 43 9.34 -20.38 -5.45
C HIS A 43 10.07 -20.09 -4.13
N ASP A 44 10.56 -18.86 -3.90
CA ASP A 44 11.24 -18.51 -2.65
C ASP A 44 10.24 -18.54 -1.47
N PRO A 45 10.46 -19.36 -0.42
CA PRO A 45 9.57 -19.39 0.73
C PRO A 45 9.49 -18.03 1.45
N HIS A 46 10.55 -17.23 1.45
CA HIS A 46 10.63 -16.02 2.26
C HIS A 46 9.59 -14.95 1.89
N ILE A 47 9.18 -14.87 0.61
CA ILE A 47 8.18 -13.89 0.15
C ILE A 47 6.76 -14.22 0.63
N TRP A 48 6.52 -15.46 1.09
CA TRP A 48 5.22 -15.92 1.60
C TRP A 48 5.13 -15.85 3.13
N HIS A 49 6.27 -15.73 3.82
CA HIS A 49 6.31 -15.77 5.28
C HIS A 49 6.01 -14.40 5.89
N PHE A 50 5.19 -14.39 6.95
CA PHE A 50 4.81 -13.17 7.67
C PHE A 50 5.86 -12.82 8.74
N HIS A 51 7.01 -12.30 8.29
CA HIS A 51 8.04 -11.76 9.17
C HIS A 51 7.84 -10.27 9.46
N ARG A 52 8.25 -9.79 10.64
CA ARG A 52 7.83 -8.47 11.09
C ARG A 52 8.29 -7.30 10.22
N ARG A 53 9.58 -7.35 9.90
CA ARG A 53 10.20 -6.40 9.01
C ARG A 53 9.67 -6.53 7.58
N SER A 54 9.52 -7.76 7.09
CA SER A 54 9.08 -8.07 5.72
C SER A 54 7.66 -7.56 5.43
N VAL A 55 6.73 -7.73 6.36
CA VAL A 55 5.35 -7.21 6.22
C VAL A 55 5.32 -5.68 6.19
N ALA A 56 6.07 -5.02 7.09
CA ALA A 56 6.11 -3.55 7.12
C ALA A 56 6.73 -2.98 5.83
N THR A 57 7.85 -3.55 5.37
CA THR A 57 8.50 -3.10 4.13
C THR A 57 7.62 -3.40 2.91
N GLY A 58 6.99 -4.58 2.84
CA GLY A 58 6.09 -4.94 1.74
C GLY A 58 4.89 -4.01 1.63
N ALA A 59 4.26 -3.64 2.73
CA ALA A 59 3.17 -2.68 2.73
C ALA A 59 3.61 -1.28 2.28
N GLY A 60 4.79 -0.82 2.70
CA GLY A 60 5.36 0.45 2.24
C GLY A 60 5.60 0.45 0.72
N ILE A 61 6.18 -0.62 0.18
CA ILE A 61 6.38 -0.81 -1.26
C ILE A 61 5.02 -0.84 -1.99
N GLY A 62 4.04 -1.55 -1.46
CA GLY A 62 2.69 -1.59 -2.02
C GLY A 62 2.06 -0.20 -2.12
N ILE A 63 2.10 0.58 -1.03
CA ILE A 63 1.61 1.96 -1.02
C ILE A 63 2.38 2.85 -1.99
N PHE A 64 3.71 2.74 -2.04
CA PHE A 64 4.51 3.48 -3.02
C PHE A 64 4.04 3.20 -4.45
N CYS A 65 3.86 1.92 -4.80
CA CYS A 65 3.35 1.53 -6.10
C CYS A 65 1.91 1.99 -6.33
N ALA A 66 1.08 2.11 -5.29
CA ALA A 66 -0.29 2.61 -5.40
C ALA A 66 -0.34 4.06 -5.92
N PHE A 67 0.70 4.86 -5.68
CA PHE A 67 0.81 6.22 -6.24
C PHE A 67 1.22 6.24 -7.72
N ILE A 68 1.66 5.11 -8.29
CA ILE A 68 1.88 4.97 -9.73
C ILE A 68 0.50 4.79 -10.37
N PRO A 69 -0.02 5.79 -11.09
CA PRO A 69 -1.38 5.78 -11.58
C PRO A 69 -1.46 5.08 -12.94
N LEU A 70 -0.94 3.86 -12.98
CA LEU A 70 -0.92 3.03 -14.18
C LEU A 70 -1.34 1.62 -13.77
N PRO A 71 -2.05 0.87 -14.65
CA PRO A 71 -2.38 -0.54 -14.39
C PRO A 71 -1.14 -1.41 -14.14
N ILE A 72 0.06 -0.91 -14.49
CA ILE A 72 1.35 -1.53 -14.20
C ILE A 72 1.74 -1.48 -12.71
N GLN A 73 1.01 -0.73 -11.86
CA GLN A 73 1.32 -0.57 -10.42
C GLN A 73 1.50 -1.91 -9.70
N THR A 74 0.64 -2.90 -10.02
CA THR A 74 0.70 -4.23 -9.42
C THR A 74 1.94 -5.00 -9.89
N ILE A 75 2.33 -4.85 -11.16
CA ILE A 75 3.55 -5.44 -11.71
C ILE A 75 4.77 -4.84 -11.01
N SER A 76 4.81 -3.50 -10.85
CA SER A 76 5.87 -2.82 -10.11
C SER A 76 5.92 -3.28 -8.65
N ALA A 77 4.76 -3.46 -7.99
CA ALA A 77 4.70 -3.97 -6.63
C ALA A 77 5.24 -5.40 -6.51
N ILE A 78 4.93 -6.28 -7.47
CA ILE A 78 5.46 -7.65 -7.52
C ILE A 78 6.98 -7.62 -7.73
N ALA A 79 7.46 -6.85 -8.71
CA ALA A 79 8.87 -6.75 -9.04
C ALA A 79 9.69 -6.22 -7.85
N LEU A 80 9.23 -5.14 -7.22
CA LEU A 80 9.88 -4.59 -6.02
C LEU A 80 9.78 -5.55 -4.83
N ALA A 81 8.67 -6.27 -4.68
CA ALA A 81 8.53 -7.24 -3.59
C ALA A 81 9.55 -8.39 -3.71
N ILE A 82 9.78 -8.86 -4.93
CA ILE A 82 10.78 -9.89 -5.24
C ILE A 82 12.20 -9.33 -5.05
N LEU A 83 12.47 -8.12 -5.58
CA LEU A 83 13.78 -7.48 -5.49
C LEU A 83 14.21 -7.27 -4.03
N PHE A 84 13.30 -6.77 -3.19
CA PHE A 84 13.57 -6.55 -1.76
C PHE A 84 13.33 -7.80 -0.89
N ARG A 85 12.93 -8.93 -1.49
CA ARG A 85 12.60 -10.20 -0.81
C ARG A 85 11.63 -10.00 0.37
N VAL A 86 10.60 -9.19 0.15
CA VAL A 86 9.57 -8.86 1.14
C VAL A 86 8.30 -9.67 0.92
N ASN A 87 7.32 -9.49 1.80
CA ASN A 87 6.07 -10.23 1.74
C ASN A 87 5.28 -9.83 0.49
N LEU A 88 5.25 -10.72 -0.50
CA LEU A 88 4.65 -10.48 -1.80
C LEU A 88 3.13 -10.24 -1.70
N PRO A 89 2.34 -11.09 -1.01
CA PRO A 89 0.90 -10.87 -0.89
C PRO A 89 0.54 -9.53 -0.26
N ILE A 90 1.30 -9.09 0.73
CA ILE A 90 1.06 -7.80 1.40
C ILE A 90 1.41 -6.64 0.47
N SER A 91 2.49 -6.74 -0.29
CA SER A 91 2.86 -5.71 -1.26
C SER A 91 1.77 -5.52 -2.32
N ILE A 92 1.22 -6.63 -2.84
CA ILE A 92 0.09 -6.60 -3.80
C ILE A 92 -1.17 -6.02 -3.16
N LEU A 93 -1.50 -6.46 -1.93
CA LEU A 93 -2.69 -5.97 -1.22
C LEU A 93 -2.66 -4.45 -1.03
N PHE A 94 -1.51 -3.92 -0.60
CA PHE A 94 -1.35 -2.49 -0.39
C PHE A 94 -1.27 -1.71 -1.72
N SER A 95 -0.75 -2.29 -2.80
CA SER A 95 -0.82 -1.65 -4.12
C SER A 95 -2.23 -1.52 -4.68
N LEU A 96 -3.18 -2.33 -4.18
CA LEU A 96 -4.60 -2.27 -4.57
C LEU A 96 -5.40 -1.24 -3.74
N VAL A 97 -4.76 -0.48 -2.86
CA VAL A 97 -5.42 0.59 -2.09
C VAL A 97 -5.94 1.70 -3.01
N SER A 98 -5.25 1.96 -4.12
CA SER A 98 -5.71 2.89 -5.16
C SER A 98 -6.91 2.31 -5.90
N ASN A 99 -8.10 2.57 -5.36
CA ASN A 99 -9.37 2.18 -5.97
C ASN A 99 -9.89 3.31 -6.89
N PRO A 100 -10.81 3.03 -7.83
CA PRO A 100 -11.36 4.05 -8.74
C PRO A 100 -11.93 5.30 -8.04
N LEU A 101 -12.32 5.16 -6.78
CA LEU A 101 -12.84 6.26 -5.97
C LEU A 101 -11.73 7.10 -5.30
N THR A 102 -10.56 6.53 -5.00
CA THR A 102 -9.39 7.23 -4.44
C THR A 102 -8.48 7.78 -5.51
N ILE A 103 -8.52 7.25 -6.73
CA ILE A 103 -7.73 7.75 -7.87
C ILE A 103 -7.86 9.26 -8.05
N PRO A 104 -9.07 9.87 -8.12
CA PRO A 104 -9.20 11.32 -8.28
C PRO A 104 -8.54 12.09 -7.13
N PHE A 105 -8.69 11.61 -5.90
CA PHE A 105 -8.11 12.23 -4.72
C PHE A 105 -6.58 12.18 -4.72
N ILE A 106 -6.00 11.02 -5.05
CA ILE A 106 -4.55 10.83 -5.18
C ILE A 106 -4.01 11.72 -6.29
N PHE A 107 -4.69 11.78 -7.44
CA PHE A 107 -4.24 12.56 -8.58
C PHE A 107 -4.17 14.05 -8.27
N LEU A 108 -5.24 14.61 -7.71
CA LEU A 108 -5.30 16.03 -7.34
C LEU A 108 -4.25 16.36 -6.27
N SER A 109 -4.09 15.48 -5.28
CA SER A 109 -3.10 15.66 -4.21
C SER A 109 -1.67 15.63 -4.76
N SER A 110 -1.35 14.63 -5.61
CA SER A 110 -0.05 14.51 -6.26
C SER A 110 0.23 15.72 -7.15
N TYR A 111 -0.70 16.11 -8.00
CA TYR A 111 -0.52 17.28 -8.86
C TYR A 111 -0.27 18.56 -8.05
N LYS A 112 -1.07 18.82 -7.02
CA LYS A 112 -0.89 19.98 -6.13
C LYS A 112 0.44 19.94 -5.39
N ALA A 113 0.86 18.78 -4.90
CA ALA A 113 2.16 18.61 -4.26
C ALA A 113 3.31 18.88 -5.24
N GLY A 114 3.19 18.39 -6.48
CA GLY A 114 4.15 18.63 -7.55
C GLY A 114 4.32 20.10 -7.91
N LEU A 115 3.20 20.82 -8.10
CA LEU A 115 3.20 22.26 -8.34
C LEU A 115 3.89 23.01 -7.19
N MET A 116 3.59 22.64 -5.95
CA MET A 116 4.21 23.23 -4.76
C MET A 116 5.72 22.97 -4.70
N ILE A 117 6.17 21.77 -5.05
CA ILE A 117 7.60 21.41 -5.08
C ILE A 117 8.34 22.17 -6.19
N LEU A 118 7.71 22.36 -7.35
CA LEU A 118 8.29 23.07 -8.49
C LEU A 118 8.17 24.60 -8.38
N GLY A 119 7.47 25.12 -7.36
CA GLY A 119 7.23 26.56 -7.20
C GLY A 119 6.36 27.16 -8.31
N ILE A 120 5.54 26.35 -8.98
CA ILE A 120 4.64 26.82 -10.04
C ILE A 120 3.39 27.42 -9.39
N GLU A 121 3.20 28.73 -9.53
CA GLU A 121 2.04 29.44 -8.98
C GLU A 121 0.72 28.86 -9.54
N GLY A 122 -0.28 28.70 -8.66
CA GLY A 122 -1.51 27.93 -8.90
C GLY A 122 -2.46 28.44 -10.00
N SER A 123 -2.06 29.46 -10.77
CA SER A 123 -2.84 30.08 -11.86
C SER A 123 -3.15 29.12 -13.02
N ASN A 124 -2.41 28.01 -13.15
CA ASN A 124 -2.68 26.98 -14.16
C ASN A 124 -3.88 26.08 -13.82
N ILE A 125 -4.28 25.96 -12.55
CA ILE A 125 -5.40 25.09 -12.14
C ILE A 125 -6.74 25.64 -12.65
N GLU A 126 -6.95 26.95 -12.59
CA GLU A 126 -8.17 27.59 -13.09
C GLU A 126 -8.28 27.52 -14.63
N GLN A 127 -7.15 27.63 -15.35
CA GLN A 127 -7.13 27.49 -16.80
C GLN A 127 -7.48 26.07 -17.28
N ILE A 128 -7.16 25.02 -16.50
CA ILE A 128 -7.49 23.63 -16.86
C ILE A 128 -8.98 23.35 -16.70
N ILE A 129 -9.64 23.99 -15.72
CA ILE A 129 -11.07 23.78 -15.43
C ILE A 129 -11.96 24.57 -16.40
N HIS A 130 -11.51 25.75 -16.87
CA HIS A 130 -12.29 26.65 -17.71
C HIS A 130 -12.03 26.56 -19.23
N SER A 131 -11.12 25.70 -19.70
CA SER A 131 -10.80 25.65 -21.13
C SER A 131 -11.83 24.86 -21.93
N ASN A 132 -12.59 25.56 -22.78
CA ASN A 132 -13.47 25.00 -23.81
C ASN A 132 -12.70 24.41 -25.02
N ALA A 133 -11.49 23.87 -24.77
CA ALA A 133 -10.56 23.41 -25.80
C ALA A 133 -10.81 21.94 -26.16
N THR A 134 -10.68 21.62 -27.44
CA THR A 134 -10.82 20.25 -27.95
C THR A 134 -9.80 19.32 -27.26
N ILE A 135 -10.22 18.11 -26.87
CA ILE A 135 -9.37 17.09 -26.18
C ILE A 135 -7.98 16.91 -26.82
N PHE A 136 -7.88 17.06 -28.13
CA PHE A 136 -6.64 16.92 -28.89
C PHE A 136 -5.66 18.10 -28.73
N GLU A 137 -6.13 19.34 -28.70
CA GLU A 137 -5.30 20.54 -28.48
C GLU A 137 -4.83 20.63 -27.02
N TRP A 138 -5.69 20.21 -26.09
CA TRP A 138 -5.34 20.06 -24.68
C TRP A 138 -4.23 19.02 -24.48
N PHE A 139 -4.30 17.89 -25.21
CA PHE A 139 -3.31 16.81 -25.10
C PHE A 139 -1.94 17.18 -25.69
N SER A 140 -1.88 17.97 -26.76
CA SER A 140 -0.59 18.27 -27.41
C SER A 140 0.20 19.40 -26.71
N ASN A 141 -0.46 20.45 -26.22
CA ASN A 141 0.23 21.65 -25.70
C ASN A 141 0.26 21.74 -24.16
N LYS A 142 -0.73 21.20 -23.45
CA LYS A 142 -0.82 21.31 -21.98
C LYS A 142 -0.36 20.03 -21.28
N PHE A 143 -0.50 18.85 -21.91
CA PHE A 143 -0.10 17.57 -21.30
C PHE A 143 1.38 17.54 -20.92
N ILE A 144 2.26 18.11 -21.76
CA ILE A 144 3.72 18.18 -21.53
C ILE A 144 4.09 19.00 -20.28
N HIS A 145 3.23 19.92 -19.83
CA HIS A 145 3.47 20.70 -18.61
C HIS A 145 2.75 20.14 -17.38
N ILE A 146 1.78 19.23 -17.57
CA ILE A 146 1.00 18.62 -16.49
C ILE A 146 1.67 17.35 -15.97
N TRP A 147 2.32 16.55 -16.83
CA TRP A 147 2.94 15.29 -16.41
C TRP A 147 4.14 15.48 -15.47
N GLU A 148 4.92 16.55 -15.64
CA GLU A 148 6.11 16.84 -14.83
C GLU A 148 5.77 17.06 -13.33
N PRO A 149 4.94 18.06 -12.94
CA PRO A 149 4.51 18.21 -11.55
C PRO A 149 3.81 16.95 -11.05
N PHE A 150 3.00 16.32 -11.88
CA PHE A 150 2.27 15.12 -11.48
C PHE A 150 3.20 13.95 -11.08
N VAL A 151 4.21 13.65 -11.89
CA VAL A 151 5.18 12.57 -11.59
C VAL A 151 5.99 12.89 -10.34
N ILE A 152 6.46 14.14 -10.20
CA ILE A 152 7.20 14.58 -9.01
C ILE A 152 6.33 14.46 -7.76
N GLY A 153 5.07 14.87 -7.85
CA GLY A 153 4.10 14.76 -6.77
C GLY A 153 3.79 13.31 -6.39
N CYS A 154 3.56 12.43 -7.37
CA CYS A 154 3.37 11.01 -7.14
C CYS A 154 4.59 10.38 -6.46
N PHE A 155 5.80 10.72 -6.89
CA PHE A 155 7.03 10.24 -6.29
C PHE A 155 7.19 10.73 -4.84
N ALA A 156 7.01 12.03 -4.61
CA ALA A 156 7.15 12.64 -3.28
C ALA A 156 6.10 12.13 -2.29
N LEU A 157 4.81 12.21 -2.64
CA LEU A 157 3.74 11.72 -1.78
C LEU A 157 3.80 10.20 -1.61
N GLY A 158 4.10 9.46 -2.67
CA GLY A 158 4.27 8.01 -2.61
C GLY A 158 5.37 7.61 -1.63
N LEU A 159 6.51 8.31 -1.65
CA LEU A 159 7.62 8.06 -0.74
C LEU A 159 7.26 8.41 0.71
N ILE A 160 6.60 9.55 0.94
CA ILE A 160 6.12 9.96 2.27
C ILE A 160 5.13 8.92 2.82
N CYS A 161 4.12 8.56 2.03
CA CYS A 161 3.11 7.57 2.43
C CYS A 161 3.73 6.20 2.66
N ALA A 162 4.70 5.76 1.84
CA ALA A 162 5.40 4.50 2.04
C ALA A 162 6.15 4.44 3.38
N VAL A 163 6.87 5.52 3.73
CA VAL A 163 7.55 5.64 5.03
C VAL A 163 6.56 5.66 6.18
N LEU A 164 5.46 6.42 6.04
CA LEU A 164 4.40 6.46 7.05
C LEU A 164 3.77 5.08 7.28
N THR A 165 3.43 4.36 6.21
CA THR A 165 2.87 3.01 6.28
C THR A 165 3.83 2.04 6.95
N TYR A 166 5.12 2.11 6.63
CA TYR A 166 6.15 1.31 7.28
C TYR A 166 6.18 1.53 8.80
N LEU A 167 6.20 2.80 9.21
CA LEU A 167 6.21 3.19 10.63
C LEU A 167 4.92 2.76 11.34
N LEU A 168 3.76 2.98 10.72
CA LEU A 168 2.46 2.58 11.25
C LEU A 168 2.41 1.07 11.52
N ILE A 169 2.84 0.24 10.58
CA ILE A 169 2.82 -1.22 10.76
C ILE A 169 3.77 -1.65 11.87
N ARG A 170 4.96 -1.04 11.97
CA ARG A 170 5.88 -1.29 13.09
C ARG A 170 5.26 -0.90 14.43
N LEU A 171 4.63 0.27 14.51
CA LEU A 171 3.98 0.76 15.73
C LEU A 171 2.83 -0.15 16.16
N ILE A 172 1.94 -0.48 15.22
CA ILE A 172 0.83 -1.39 15.44
C ILE A 172 1.34 -2.73 15.99
N TRP A 173 2.44 -3.26 15.47
CA TRP A 173 3.00 -4.51 15.97
C TRP A 173 3.65 -4.38 17.35
N ARG A 174 4.29 -3.24 17.63
CA ARG A 174 4.86 -2.92 18.95
C ARG A 174 3.74 -2.89 19.99
N PHE A 175 2.67 -2.14 19.73
CA PHE A 175 1.50 -2.07 20.62
C PHE A 175 0.83 -3.45 20.80
N ALA A 176 0.66 -4.21 19.73
CA ALA A 176 0.11 -5.56 19.81
C ALA A 176 0.98 -6.52 20.65
N THR A 177 2.30 -6.32 20.67
CA THR A 177 3.23 -7.12 21.47
C THR A 177 3.19 -6.72 22.95
N ILE A 178 3.19 -5.43 23.25
CA ILE A 178 3.09 -4.89 24.63
C ILE A 178 1.76 -5.34 25.28
N LYS A 179 0.64 -5.18 24.56
CA LYS A 179 -0.70 -5.60 25.01
C LYS A 179 -0.83 -7.12 25.19
N LYS A 180 0.07 -7.92 24.59
CA LYS A 180 0.17 -9.37 24.83
C LYS A 180 0.97 -9.70 26.09
N TRP A 181 1.92 -8.84 26.49
CA TRP A 181 2.72 -9.02 27.70
C TRP A 181 1.95 -8.60 28.96
N ASP A 182 1.18 -7.53 28.90
CA ASP A 182 0.32 -7.11 30.03
C ASP A 182 -0.79 -8.13 30.34
N GLY A 183 -1.29 -8.81 29.31
CA GLY A 183 -2.27 -9.91 29.47
C GLY A 183 -1.70 -11.14 30.18
N ARG A 184 -0.37 -11.35 30.17
CA ARG A 184 0.27 -12.46 30.90
C ARG A 184 0.53 -12.13 32.36
N ARG A 185 0.69 -10.85 32.72
CA ARG A 185 0.88 -10.43 34.13
C ARG A 185 -0.41 -10.57 34.94
N LYS A 186 -1.58 -10.30 34.34
CA LYS A 186 -2.89 -10.44 35.02
C LYS A 186 -3.29 -11.90 35.34
N ASN A 187 -2.77 -12.88 34.61
CA ASN A 187 -3.04 -14.31 34.89
C ASN A 187 -2.09 -14.94 35.91
N LYS A 188 -1.07 -14.20 36.41
CA LYS A 188 -0.16 -14.70 37.46
C LYS A 188 -0.59 -14.34 38.89
N HIS A 189 -1.64 -13.53 39.07
CA HIS A 189 -2.15 -13.09 40.38
C HIS A 189 -3.44 -13.82 40.82
N ILE A 190 -3.81 -14.93 40.16
CA ILE A 190 -5.02 -15.74 40.46
C ILE A 190 -4.65 -17.21 40.74
N LEU A 191 -3.41 -17.48 41.14
CA LEU A 191 -2.96 -18.77 41.69
C LEU A 191 -2.30 -18.46 43.03
#